data_AF-X0WIY9-F1
#
_entry.id   AF-X0WIY9-F1
#
_cell.length_a   1.000
_cell.length_b   1.000
_cell.length_c   1.000
_cell.angle_alpha   90.00
_cell.angle_beta   90.00
_cell.angle_gamma   90.00
#
_symmetry.space_group_name_H-M   'P 1'
#
loop_
_entity.id
_entity.type
_entity.pdbx_description
1 polymer ?
#
loop_
_entity_poly.entity_id
_entity_poly.type
_entity_poly.pdbx_seq_one_letter_code
_entity_poly.pdbx_strand_id
1 'polypeptide(L)'
;PYLLDRLVNPDSGGALSSHRRELARLIVKINDTRTIITLMDYIDEDRLRISFSYGDGPRVVIKAGDVAMAVVLRQTGQDPAEYGFHTKSKWGPIADFHGFTDETKRRNAQAKLRQWWREHGKEYEGVEKIPLKGRPTRRVLPPQSDVPNATDPLKTAQHGLNETIDMPHRAGSA
;
A
#
# COMPACT_ATOMS: atom_id res chain seq x y z
N PRO A 1 -11.26 -3.02 -0.23
CA PRO A 1 -11.30 -3.71 1.08
C PRO A 1 -9.91 -3.87 1.73
N TYR A 2 -8.96 -4.59 1.12
CA TYR A 2 -7.67 -4.96 1.75
C TYR A 2 -6.69 -3.78 1.99
N LEU A 3 -6.85 -2.67 1.26
CA LEU A 3 -5.93 -1.53 1.33
C LEU A 3 -6.11 -0.72 2.63
N LEU A 4 -7.35 -0.55 3.09
CA LEU A 4 -7.64 0.15 4.35
C LEU A 4 -7.26 -0.71 5.56
N ASP A 5 -7.46 -2.02 5.50
CA ASP A 5 -6.97 -2.94 6.53
C ASP A 5 -5.44 -2.91 6.64
N ARG A 6 -4.72 -2.97 5.51
CA ARG A 6 -3.26 -2.83 5.49
C ARG A 6 -2.77 -1.46 5.96
N LEU A 7 -3.59 -0.41 5.87
CA LEU A 7 -3.27 0.92 6.37
C LEU A 7 -3.28 0.93 7.91
N VAL A 8 -4.30 0.35 8.53
CA VAL A 8 -4.49 0.40 10.00
C VAL A 8 -3.90 -0.82 10.74
N ASN A 9 -3.71 -1.98 10.09
CA ASN A 9 -3.22 -3.23 10.68
C ASN A 9 -1.85 -3.64 10.11
N PRO A 10 -0.74 -3.55 10.88
CA PRO A 10 0.62 -3.82 10.40
C PRO A 10 0.95 -5.30 10.26
N ASP A 11 0.27 -6.17 10.99
CA ASP A 11 0.58 -7.60 11.04
C ASP A 11 0.21 -8.34 9.73
N SER A 12 -0.45 -7.67 8.79
CA SER A 12 -0.96 -8.24 7.53
C SER A 12 0.10 -8.42 6.42
N GLY A 13 1.40 -8.25 6.70
CA GLY A 13 2.48 -8.54 5.75
C GLY A 13 3.71 -7.64 5.91
N GLY A 14 4.84 -8.24 6.32
CA GLY A 14 6.10 -7.55 6.59
C GLY A 14 6.75 -6.92 5.34
N ALA A 15 6.55 -5.61 5.16
CA ALA A 15 7.41 -4.65 4.47
C ALA A 15 6.80 -3.24 4.62
N LEU A 16 6.82 -2.71 5.84
CA LEU A 16 5.77 -1.81 6.36
C LEU A 16 5.99 -0.29 6.20
N SER A 17 7.07 0.20 5.58
CA SER A 17 7.20 1.64 5.35
C SER A 17 6.73 2.02 3.94
N SER A 18 7.46 1.65 2.88
CA SER A 18 7.21 2.14 1.51
C SER A 18 5.82 1.84 0.95
N HIS A 19 5.32 0.62 1.08
CA HIS A 19 4.02 0.22 0.55
C HIS A 19 2.85 0.94 1.25
N ARG A 20 2.96 1.19 2.56
CA ARG A 20 1.94 1.95 3.31
C ARG A 20 1.86 3.41 2.87
N ARG A 21 3.00 4.01 2.53
CA ARG A 21 3.04 5.37 1.96
C ARG A 21 2.26 5.44 0.67
N GLU A 22 2.52 4.49 -0.23
CA GLU A 22 1.84 4.45 -1.52
C GLU A 22 0.34 4.20 -1.35
N LEU A 23 -0.04 3.31 -0.42
CA LEU A 23 -1.44 3.05 -0.08
C LEU A 23 -2.16 4.29 0.46
N ALA A 24 -1.59 4.99 1.43
CA ALA A 24 -2.19 6.20 2.00
C ALA A 24 -2.37 7.29 0.93
N ARG A 25 -1.36 7.50 0.08
CA ARG A 25 -1.44 8.45 -1.05
C ARG A 25 -2.51 8.06 -2.05
N LEU A 26 -2.61 6.77 -2.41
CA LEU A 26 -3.64 6.28 -3.31
C LEU A 26 -5.03 6.50 -2.72
N ILE A 27 -5.23 6.21 -1.43
CA ILE A 27 -6.50 6.41 -0.74
C ILE A 27 -6.91 7.88 -0.73
N VAL A 28 -5.98 8.79 -0.39
CA VAL A 28 -6.23 10.23 -0.42
C VAL A 28 -6.56 10.69 -1.85
N LYS A 29 -5.83 10.21 -2.85
CA LYS A 29 -6.07 10.55 -4.27
C LYS A 29 -7.41 10.06 -4.80
N ILE A 30 -7.84 8.86 -4.38
CA ILE A 30 -9.16 8.30 -4.75
C ILE A 30 -10.29 9.18 -4.17
N ASN A 31 -10.07 9.77 -3.00
CA ASN A 31 -11.02 10.67 -2.32
C ASN A 31 -12.45 10.09 -2.21
N ASP A 32 -12.55 8.79 -1.91
CA ASP A 32 -13.84 8.10 -1.76
C ASP A 32 -14.42 8.39 -0.36
N THR A 33 -15.58 9.05 -0.33
CA THR A 33 -16.35 9.40 0.87
C THR A 33 -16.59 8.21 1.81
N ARG A 34 -16.72 6.99 1.27
CA ARG A 34 -16.87 5.76 2.08
C ARG A 34 -15.64 5.47 2.93
N THR A 35 -14.47 5.95 2.52
CA THR A 35 -13.24 5.85 3.31
C THR A 35 -13.33 6.68 4.57
N ILE A 36 -13.87 7.89 4.48
CA ILE A 36 -13.99 8.83 5.61
C ILE A 36 -14.80 8.18 6.73
N ILE A 37 -16.02 7.74 6.42
CA ILE A 37 -16.90 7.09 7.42
C ILE A 37 -16.30 5.80 8.00
N THR A 38 -15.51 5.08 7.20
CA THR A 38 -14.89 3.83 7.63
C THR A 38 -13.77 4.13 8.60
N LEU A 39 -12.93 5.13 8.30
CA LEU A 39 -11.78 5.50 9.12
C LEU A 39 -12.14 6.26 10.40
N MET A 40 -13.28 6.95 10.42
CA MET A 40 -13.80 7.61 11.63
C MET A 40 -13.99 6.64 12.80
N ASP A 41 -14.31 5.36 12.55
CA ASP A 41 -14.41 4.33 13.58
C ASP A 41 -13.04 3.94 14.20
N TYR A 42 -11.93 4.31 13.55
CA TYR A 42 -10.57 3.85 13.90
C TYR A 42 -9.68 4.98 14.43
N ILE A 43 -10.18 6.21 14.61
CA ILE A 43 -9.36 7.34 15.06
C ILE A 43 -8.78 7.17 16.47
N ASP A 44 -9.34 6.24 17.26
CA ASP A 44 -8.91 5.88 18.61
C ASP A 44 -8.00 4.66 18.66
N GLU A 45 -7.59 4.18 17.49
CA GLU A 45 -6.92 2.90 17.40
C GLU A 45 -5.45 2.96 17.84
N ASP A 46 -5.11 2.12 18.82
CA ASP A 46 -3.82 2.14 19.52
C ASP A 46 -2.91 0.95 19.16
N ARG A 47 -3.37 -0.04 18.37
CA ARG A 47 -2.65 -1.32 18.12
C ARG A 47 -1.32 -1.18 17.38
N LEU A 48 -1.14 -0.10 16.63
CA LEU A 48 0.14 0.24 16.00
C LEU A 48 0.87 1.23 16.91
N ARG A 49 2.17 1.01 17.17
CA ARG A 49 3.01 2.00 17.84
C ARG A 49 4.38 2.05 17.20
N ILE A 50 4.53 2.92 16.20
CA ILE A 50 5.84 3.21 15.61
C ILE A 50 6.40 4.44 16.31
N SER A 51 7.67 4.40 16.68
CA SER A 51 8.32 5.56 17.26
C SER A 51 9.67 5.82 16.60
N PHE A 52 9.94 7.09 16.34
CA PHE A 52 11.16 7.57 15.69
C PHE A 52 11.58 8.89 16.33
N SER A 53 12.89 9.13 16.31
CA SER A 53 13.51 10.37 16.75
C SER A 53 14.13 11.07 15.54
N TYR A 54 13.96 12.38 15.44
CA TYR A 54 14.53 13.17 14.36
C TYR A 54 15.89 13.76 14.77
N GLY A 55 16.94 12.93 14.76
CA GLY A 55 18.24 13.31 15.34
C GLY A 55 18.07 13.66 16.82
N ASP A 56 18.57 14.84 17.22
CA ASP A 56 18.37 15.40 18.56
C ASP A 56 16.96 16.03 18.78
N GLY A 57 16.06 15.84 17.81
CA GLY A 57 14.70 16.35 17.84
C GLY A 57 13.74 15.54 18.71
N PRO A 58 12.48 16.01 18.84
CA PRO A 58 11.49 15.33 19.65
C PRO A 58 11.19 13.93 19.11
N ARG A 59 10.95 13.00 20.03
CA ARG A 59 10.45 11.67 19.72
C ARG A 59 8.99 11.77 19.26
N VAL A 60 8.69 11.18 18.11
CA VAL A 60 7.32 11.08 17.60
C VAL A 60 6.83 9.66 17.78
N VAL A 61 5.56 9.54 18.16
CA VAL A 61 4.85 8.27 18.25
C VAL A 61 3.67 8.31 17.30
N ILE A 62 3.56 7.28 16.46
CA ILE A 62 2.46 7.07 15.52
C ILE A 62 1.66 5.87 15.98
N LYS A 63 0.35 6.07 16.03
CA LYS A 63 -0.66 5.03 16.20
C LYS A 63 -1.49 4.80 14.94
N ALA A 64 -2.23 3.70 14.90
CA ALA A 64 -3.09 3.37 13.77
C ALA A 64 -4.17 4.44 13.59
N GLY A 65 -4.72 4.93 14.70
CA GLY A 65 -5.69 6.03 14.71
C GLY A 65 -5.10 7.35 14.22
N ASP A 66 -3.80 7.60 14.43
CA ASP A 66 -3.12 8.78 13.89
C ASP A 66 -3.11 8.75 12.35
N VAL A 67 -2.90 7.56 11.76
CA VAL A 67 -2.95 7.36 10.29
C VAL A 67 -4.37 7.52 9.75
N ALA A 68 -5.36 6.92 10.42
CA ALA A 68 -6.77 7.06 10.05
C ALA A 68 -7.21 8.53 10.08
N MET A 69 -6.89 9.24 11.16
CA MET A 69 -7.17 10.67 11.33
C MET A 69 -6.48 11.51 10.26
N ALA A 70 -5.21 11.26 9.94
CA ALA A 70 -4.51 12.01 8.89
C ALA A 70 -5.17 11.86 7.51
N VAL A 71 -5.63 10.66 7.15
CA VAL A 71 -6.36 10.43 5.89
C VAL A 71 -7.70 11.16 5.87
N VAL A 72 -8.47 11.08 6.96
CA VAL A 72 -9.75 11.81 7.09
C VAL A 72 -9.54 13.31 6.92
N LEU A 73 -8.55 13.89 7.62
CA LEU A 73 -8.26 15.32 7.52
C LEU A 73 -7.94 15.72 6.07
N ARG A 74 -7.09 14.96 5.39
CA ARG A 74 -6.72 15.24 3.99
C ARG A 74 -7.91 15.14 3.03
N GLN A 75 -8.75 14.11 3.15
CA GLN A 75 -9.92 13.92 2.28
C GLN A 75 -11.01 14.97 2.54
N THR A 76 -11.04 15.54 3.74
CA THR A 76 -11.97 16.62 4.12
C THR A 76 -11.38 18.02 3.93
N GLY A 77 -10.21 18.12 3.26
CA GLY A 77 -9.57 19.41 2.95
C GLY A 77 -8.91 20.11 4.13
N GLN A 78 -8.76 19.44 5.27
CA GLN A 78 -8.16 19.99 6.49
C GLN A 78 -6.65 19.72 6.54
N ASP A 79 -5.88 20.64 7.12
CA ASP A 79 -4.44 20.47 7.30
C ASP A 79 -4.12 19.72 8.60
N PRO A 80 -3.46 18.54 8.55
CA PRO A 80 -2.99 17.85 9.74
C PRO A 80 -2.11 18.71 10.66
N ALA A 81 -1.35 19.68 10.14
CA ALA A 81 -0.51 20.54 10.98
C ALA A 81 -1.35 21.37 11.97
N GLU A 82 -2.55 21.82 11.58
CA GLU A 82 -3.50 22.56 12.43
C GLU A 82 -4.16 21.68 13.51
N TYR A 83 -3.97 20.37 13.40
CA TYR A 83 -4.37 19.37 14.40
C TYR A 83 -3.20 18.96 15.29
N GLY A 84 -2.02 19.59 15.16
CA GLY A 84 -0.86 19.36 16.04
C GLY A 84 -0.03 18.14 15.65
N PHE A 85 -0.24 17.57 14.46
CA PHE A 85 0.64 16.54 13.93
C PHE A 85 2.06 17.08 13.73
N HIS A 86 3.05 16.25 14.04
CA HIS A 86 4.44 16.62 13.79
C HIS A 86 4.76 16.55 12.28
N THR A 87 5.38 17.62 11.76
CA THR A 87 5.63 17.81 10.33
C THR A 87 7.07 18.29 10.07
N LYS A 88 8.11 17.62 10.60
CA LYS A 88 9.48 17.96 10.18
C LYS A 88 9.73 17.50 8.73
N SER A 89 9.58 18.42 7.77
CA SER A 89 10.67 18.94 6.93
C SER A 89 10.16 19.77 5.73
N LYS A 90 11.02 20.67 5.23
CA LYS A 90 10.86 21.64 4.13
C LYS A 90 10.61 21.02 2.73
N TRP A 91 10.13 19.78 2.64
CA TRP A 91 9.97 19.02 1.39
C TRP A 91 8.51 18.80 1.00
N GLY A 92 7.62 19.74 1.34
CA GLY A 92 6.21 19.68 0.98
C GLY A 92 5.41 18.63 1.78
N PRO A 93 4.13 18.41 1.42
CA PRO A 93 3.23 17.51 2.13
C PRO A 93 3.61 16.03 1.88
N ILE A 94 4.72 15.57 2.45
CA ILE A 94 5.08 14.16 2.44
C ILE A 94 4.27 13.47 3.55
N ALA A 95 3.17 12.86 3.11
CA ALA A 95 2.02 12.40 3.91
C ALA A 95 2.26 11.27 4.94
N ASP A 96 3.49 10.90 5.25
CA ASP A 96 3.71 9.47 5.48
C ASP A 96 4.17 9.06 6.89
N PHE A 97 4.46 10.01 7.78
CA PHE A 97 4.69 9.73 9.20
C PHE A 97 4.17 10.88 10.07
N HIS A 98 2.85 11.04 10.06
CA HIS A 98 2.15 11.97 10.93
C HIS A 98 1.86 11.27 12.26
N GLY A 99 2.58 11.70 13.28
CA GLY A 99 2.34 11.28 14.66
C GLY A 99 2.40 12.47 15.59
N PHE A 100 2.37 12.18 16.87
CA PHE A 100 2.40 13.19 17.91
C PHE A 100 3.66 13.08 18.74
N THR A 101 4.17 14.24 19.15
CA THR A 101 5.29 14.34 20.10
C THR A 101 4.86 14.01 21.53
N ASP A 102 3.57 14.16 21.83
CA ASP A 102 2.99 13.94 23.15
C ASP A 102 1.52 13.50 23.02
N GLU A 103 1.04 12.81 24.06
CA GLU A 103 -0.32 12.25 24.10
C GLU A 103 -1.40 13.34 24.20
N THR A 104 -1.10 14.48 24.81
CA THR A 104 -2.03 15.60 24.97
C THR A 104 -2.41 16.19 23.62
N LYS A 105 -1.44 16.41 22.73
CA LYS A 105 -1.71 16.86 21.35
C LYS A 105 -2.57 15.86 20.59
N ARG A 106 -2.32 14.55 20.73
CA ARG A 106 -3.15 13.52 20.10
C ARG A 106 -4.61 13.62 20.56
N ARG A 107 -4.84 13.68 21.87
CA ARG A 107 -6.20 13.81 22.44
C ARG A 107 -6.89 15.08 21.97
N ASN A 108 -6.17 16.19 21.92
CA ASN A 108 -6.70 17.46 21.41
C ASN A 108 -7.08 17.37 19.92
N ALA A 109 -6.24 16.72 19.10
CA ALA A 109 -6.51 16.47 17.70
C ALA A 109 -7.77 15.62 17.49
N GLN A 110 -7.87 14.51 18.22
CA GLN A 110 -9.05 13.63 18.20
C GLN A 110 -10.31 14.38 18.64
N ALA A 111 -10.23 15.17 19.71
CA ALA A 111 -11.36 15.98 20.18
C ALA A 111 -11.80 17.02 19.13
N LYS A 112 -10.84 17.72 18.51
CA LYS A 112 -11.09 18.68 17.43
C LYS A 112 -11.75 18.00 16.22
N LEU A 113 -11.27 16.82 15.82
CA LEU A 113 -11.84 16.09 14.68
C LEU A 113 -13.25 15.60 15.01
N ARG A 114 -13.50 15.11 16.22
CA ARG A 114 -14.86 14.72 16.63
C ARG A 114 -15.81 15.90 16.70
N GLN A 115 -15.34 17.06 17.12
CA GLN A 115 -16.15 18.27 17.07
C GLN A 115 -16.54 18.59 15.63
N TRP A 116 -15.57 18.63 14.72
CA TRP A 116 -15.83 18.83 13.30
C TRP A 116 -16.81 17.79 12.73
N TRP A 117 -16.65 16.51 13.11
CA TRP A 117 -17.54 15.42 12.70
C TRP A 117 -18.97 15.61 13.20
N ARG A 118 -19.19 16.17 14.39
CA ARG A 118 -20.55 16.47 14.87
C ARG A 118 -21.22 17.57 14.04
N GLU A 119 -20.43 18.51 13.53
CA GLU A 119 -20.92 19.65 12.75
C GLU A 119 -21.19 19.27 11.28
N HIS A 120 -20.35 18.40 10.70
CA HIS A 120 -20.36 18.09 9.25
C HIS A 120 -20.73 16.64 8.93
N GLY A 121 -20.81 15.75 9.93
CA GLY A 121 -21.02 14.31 9.75
C GLY A 121 -22.34 13.94 9.07
N LYS A 122 -23.33 14.84 9.07
CA LYS A 122 -24.61 14.65 8.36
C LYS A 122 -24.44 14.51 6.84
N GLU A 123 -23.42 15.10 6.26
CA GLU A 123 -23.10 14.95 4.83
C GLU A 123 -22.75 13.52 4.44
N TYR A 124 -22.44 12.68 5.44
CA TYR A 124 -21.99 11.31 5.29
C TYR A 124 -23.06 10.30 5.73
N GLU A 125 -24.25 10.77 6.09
CA GLU A 125 -25.37 9.91 6.47
C GLU A 125 -25.84 9.07 5.28
N GLY A 126 -26.07 7.77 5.50
CA GLY A 126 -26.47 6.84 4.44
C GLY A 126 -25.33 6.37 3.52
N VAL A 127 -24.11 6.88 3.68
CA VAL A 127 -22.94 6.38 2.93
C VAL A 127 -22.55 4.99 3.46
N GLU A 128 -22.33 4.03 2.55
CA GLU A 128 -21.97 2.65 2.91
C GLU A 128 -20.48 2.53 3.30
N LYS A 129 -20.19 1.92 4.46
CA LYS A 129 -18.81 1.69 4.93
C LYS A 129 -18.09 0.65 4.06
N ILE A 130 -16.79 0.84 3.84
CA ILE A 130 -15.95 -0.14 3.16
C ILE A 130 -15.57 -1.24 4.17
N PRO A 131 -15.85 -2.53 3.89
CA PRO A 131 -15.39 -3.61 4.74
C PRO A 131 -13.86 -3.65 4.77
N LEU A 132 -13.27 -3.49 5.96
CA LEU A 132 -11.82 -3.62 6.13
C LEU A 132 -11.38 -5.08 5.95
N LYS A 133 -12.15 -6.03 6.48
CA LYS A 133 -11.92 -7.46 6.30
C LYS A 133 -12.58 -7.94 5.01
N GLY A 134 -11.83 -7.91 3.91
CA GLY A 134 -12.24 -8.60 2.68
C GLY A 134 -11.84 -10.08 2.74
N ARG A 135 -12.78 -11.00 2.48
CA ARG A 135 -12.39 -12.33 1.97
C ARG A 135 -11.46 -12.10 0.77
N PRO A 136 -10.36 -12.86 0.63
CA PRO A 136 -9.56 -12.78 -0.57
C PRO A 136 -10.51 -13.02 -1.74
N THR A 137 -10.68 -12.03 -2.62
CA THR A 137 -11.24 -12.28 -3.94
C THR A 137 -10.22 -13.23 -4.56
N ARG A 138 -10.50 -14.53 -4.51
CA ARG A 138 -9.76 -15.52 -5.27
C ARG A 138 -9.82 -14.99 -6.68
N ARG A 139 -8.69 -14.51 -7.20
CA ARG A 139 -8.55 -14.16 -8.60
C ARG A 139 -8.83 -15.48 -9.30
N VAL A 140 -10.05 -15.68 -9.78
CA VAL A 140 -10.33 -16.76 -10.73
C VAL A 140 -9.55 -16.30 -11.94
N LEU A 141 -8.32 -16.80 -12.07
CA LEU A 141 -7.63 -16.75 -13.34
C LEU A 141 -8.63 -17.33 -14.34
N PRO A 142 -8.90 -16.68 -15.48
CA PRO A 142 -9.62 -17.36 -16.54
C PRO A 142 -8.93 -18.72 -16.74
N PRO A 143 -9.68 -19.82 -16.92
CA PRO A 143 -9.06 -21.11 -17.21
C PRO A 143 -8.02 -20.84 -18.27
N GLN A 144 -6.76 -21.23 -18.01
CA GLN A 144 -5.73 -21.16 -19.03
C GLN A 144 -6.31 -21.92 -20.20
N SER A 145 -6.71 -21.20 -21.25
CA SER A 145 -7.11 -21.81 -22.50
C SER A 145 -5.97 -22.75 -22.85
N ASP A 146 -6.28 -24.05 -22.93
CA ASP A 146 -5.33 -25.07 -23.34
C ASP A 146 -4.64 -24.55 -24.60
N VAL A 147 -3.40 -24.09 -24.44
CA VAL A 147 -2.56 -23.75 -25.58
C VAL A 147 -2.31 -25.11 -26.22
N PRO A 148 -2.82 -25.39 -27.43
CA PRO A 148 -2.48 -26.63 -28.09
C PRO A 148 -0.97 -26.66 -28.22
N ASN A 149 -0.40 -27.72 -27.66
CA ASN A 149 1.01 -28.05 -27.72
C ASN A 149 1.41 -28.00 -29.20
N ALA A 150 2.14 -26.95 -29.59
CA ALA A 150 2.64 -26.81 -30.95
C ALA A 150 3.74 -27.86 -31.13
N THR A 151 3.33 -29.03 -31.61
CA THR A 151 4.20 -30.06 -32.16
C THR A 151 5.15 -29.44 -33.18
N ASP A 152 6.43 -29.74 -33.01
CA ASP A 152 7.56 -29.49 -33.90
C ASP A 152 7.21 -29.55 -35.40
N PRO A 153 7.67 -28.57 -36.20
CA PRO A 153 7.88 -28.79 -37.61
C PRO A 153 9.24 -28.26 -38.04
N LEU A 154 10.32 -28.99 -37.76
CA LEU A 154 11.58 -28.74 -38.46
C LEU A 154 12.28 -30.06 -38.86
N LYS A 155 12.21 -30.28 -40.18
CA LYS A 155 13.19 -30.93 -41.06
C LYS A 155 12.74 -32.26 -41.69
N THR A 156 11.91 -32.11 -42.72
CA THR A 156 11.97 -32.99 -43.90
C THR A 156 12.46 -32.17 -45.09
N ALA A 157 13.31 -32.79 -45.90
CA ALA A 157 13.87 -32.36 -47.19
C ALA A 157 15.10 -31.43 -47.14
N GLN A 158 16.28 -32.04 -47.28
CA GLN A 158 17.07 -31.79 -48.48
C GLN A 158 17.86 -33.03 -48.88
N HIS A 159 17.44 -33.60 -50.02
CA HIS A 159 18.17 -34.58 -50.79
C HIS A 159 19.46 -33.99 -51.35
N GLY A 160 20.53 -34.78 -51.31
CA GLY A 160 21.51 -34.95 -52.38
C GLY A 160 22.39 -33.76 -52.72
N LEU A 161 23.69 -33.89 -52.49
CA LEU A 161 24.69 -34.03 -53.56
C LEU A 161 26.10 -34.23 -52.96
N ASN A 162 26.77 -35.21 -53.55
CA ASN A 162 28.19 -35.28 -53.87
C ASN A 162 29.28 -35.62 -52.83
N GLU A 163 29.96 -36.71 -53.20
CA GLU A 163 31.42 -36.85 -53.33
C GLU A 163 32.21 -37.31 -52.10
N THR A 164 32.30 -38.63 -52.01
CA THR A 164 33.54 -39.42 -51.97
C THR A 164 34.84 -38.60 -51.93
N ILE A 165 35.51 -38.58 -50.77
CA ILE A 165 36.98 -38.59 -50.71
C ILE A 165 37.39 -39.59 -49.64
N ASP A 166 38.23 -40.50 -50.09
CA ASP A 166 38.80 -41.64 -49.39
C ASP A 166 40.11 -41.23 -48.68
N MET A 167 40.41 -41.95 -47.58
CA MET A 167 41.74 -42.16 -46.96
C MET A 167 42.47 -41.01 -46.22
N PRO A 168 43.51 -41.33 -45.40
CA PRO A 168 43.59 -42.39 -44.39
C PRO A 168 44.17 -41.91 -43.04
N HIS A 169 44.13 -42.83 -42.07
CA HIS A 169 44.84 -42.84 -40.79
C HIS A 169 46.24 -42.20 -40.78
N ARG A 170 46.54 -41.46 -39.71
CA ARG A 170 47.87 -41.52 -39.09
C ARG A 170 47.76 -41.47 -37.56
N ALA A 171 48.36 -42.48 -36.95
CA ALA A 171 48.55 -42.67 -35.53
C ALA A 171 49.83 -41.96 -35.03
N GLY A 172 49.91 -41.81 -33.70
CA GLY A 172 51.15 -41.58 -32.93
C GLY A 172 51.38 -40.12 -32.56
N SER A 173 51.39 -39.70 -31.29
CA SER A 173 52.20 -40.10 -30.11
C SER A 173 53.38 -39.16 -29.89
N ALA A 174 53.47 -38.71 -28.63
CA ALA A 174 54.54 -38.01 -27.91
C ALA A 174 54.74 -36.52 -28.20
#